data_AF-I4EED2-F1
#
_entry.id   AF-I4EED2-F1
#
_cell.length_a   1.000
_cell.length_b   1.000
_cell.length_c   1.000
_cell.angle_alpha   90.00
_cell.angle_beta   90.00
_cell.angle_gamma   90.00
#
_symmetry.space_group_name_H-M   'P 1'
#
loop_
_entity.id
_entity.type
_entity.pdbx_description
1 polymer ?
#
loop_
_entity_poly.entity_id
_entity_poly.type
_entity_poly.pdbx_seq_one_letter_code
_entity_poly.pdbx_strand_id
1 'polypeptide(L)' 'MKLLIEIVTSLLVHPLAVILAWIDLARRDDLDGTKKLLWAVICLFWGVGPILYVLLADGGLW' A
#
# COMPACT_ATOMS: atom_id res chain seq x y z
N MET A 1 -22.14 -6.70 3.39
CA MET A 1 -21.52 -5.41 2.97
C MET A 1 -20.07 -5.29 3.44
N LYS A 2 -19.73 -5.67 4.67
CA LYS A 2 -18.36 -5.61 5.22
C LYS A 2 -17.30 -6.23 4.27
N LEU A 3 -17.47 -7.49 3.88
CA LEU A 3 -16.52 -8.18 2.98
C LEU A 3 -16.29 -7.48 1.63
N LEU A 4 -17.34 -6.93 1.03
CA LEU A 4 -17.24 -6.26 -0.28
C LEU A 4 -16.44 -4.96 -0.16
N ILE A 5 -16.63 -4.21 0.94
CA ILE A 5 -15.82 -3.02 1.25
C ILE A 5 -14.37 -3.41 1.51
N GLU A 6 -14.13 -4.52 2.20
CA GLU A 6 -12.77 -4.99 2.51
C GLU A 6 -12.00 -5.40 1.26
N ILE A 7 -12.67 -6.11 0.34
CA ILE A 7 -12.10 -6.50 -0.95
C ILE A 7 -11.81 -5.27 -1.80
N VAL A 8 -12.76 -4.34 -1.93
CA VAL A 8 -12.57 -3.10 -2.72
C VAL A 8 -11.42 -2.26 -2.15
N THR A 9 -11.36 -2.12 -0.82
CA THR A 9 -10.32 -1.33 -0.15
C THR A 9 -8.95 -1.98 -0.30
N SER A 10 -8.86 -3.30 -0.18
CA SER A 10 -7.59 -4.03 -0.29
C SER A 10 -7.11 -4.13 -1.74
N LEU A 11 -8.01 -4.38 -2.69
CA LEU A 11 -7.65 -4.67 -4.08
C LEU A 11 -7.51 -3.41 -4.95
N LEU A 12 -8.23 -2.33 -4.62
CA LEU A 12 -8.22 -1.10 -5.42
C LEU A 12 -7.58 0.07 -4.69
N VAL A 13 -8.04 0.38 -3.47
CA VAL A 13 -7.63 1.61 -2.76
C VAL A 13 -6.17 1.55 -2.33
N HIS A 14 -5.72 0.45 -1.72
CA HIS A 14 -4.33 0.34 -1.25
C HIS A 14 -3.30 0.29 -2.39
N PRO A 15 -3.49 -0.49 -3.48
CA PRO A 15 -2.58 -0.45 -4.62
C PRO A 15 -2.50 0.93 -5.27
N LEU A 16 -3.64 1.62 -5.42
CA LEU A 16 -3.66 2.98 -5.94
C LEU A 16 -2.90 3.95 -5.01
N ALA A 17 -3.10 3.83 -3.69
CA ALA A 17 -2.40 4.64 -2.71
C ALA A 17 -0.88 4.43 -2.75
N VAL A 18 -0.40 3.20 -2.97
CA VAL A 18 1.03 2.92 -3.16
C VAL A 18 1.58 3.61 -4.41
N ILE A 19 0.85 3.53 -5.52
CA ILE A 19 1.28 4.19 -6.77
C ILE A 19 1.36 5.71 -6.55
N LEU A 20 0.35 6.31 -5.91
CA LEU A 20 0.35 7.74 -5.59
C LEU A 20 1.50 8.11 -4.65
N ALA A 21 1.77 7.29 -3.63
CA ALA A 21 2.89 7.49 -2.71
C ALA A 21 4.25 7.43 -3.44
N TRP A 22 4.42 6.50 -4.39
CA TRP A 22 5.64 6.44 -5.20
C TRP A 22 5.79 7.62 -6.15
N ILE A 23 4.69 8.11 -6.74
CA ILE A 23 4.71 9.33 -7.57
C ILE A 23 5.14 10.53 -6.73
N ASP A 24 4.61 10.69 -5.51
CA ASP A 24 5.01 11.75 -4.59
C ASP A 24 6.49 11.61 -4.21
N LEU A 25 6.92 10.41 -3.82
CA LEU A 25 8.29 10.10 -3.44
C LEU A 25 9.31 10.38 -4.56
N ALA A 26 8.93 10.10 -5.82
CA ALA A 26 9.76 10.41 -6.97
C ALA A 26 10.02 11.93 -7.10
N ARG A 27 9.03 12.76 -6.76
CA ARG A 27 9.06 14.23 -6.83
C ARG A 27 9.72 14.91 -5.61
N ARG A 28 10.11 14.15 -4.58
CA ARG A 28 10.78 14.68 -3.39
C ARG A 28 12.25 14.99 -3.67
N ASP A 29 12.59 16.26 -3.87
CA ASP A 29 13.98 16.67 -4.15
C ASP A 29 14.86 16.77 -2.89
N ASP A 30 14.25 16.75 -1.71
CA ASP A 30 14.91 16.81 -0.40
C ASP A 30 15.45 15.45 0.09
N LEU A 31 15.12 14.36 -0.59
CA LEU A 31 15.52 13.00 -0.22
C LEU A 31 16.59 12.45 -1.17
N ASP A 32 17.65 11.89 -0.58
CA ASP A 32 18.63 11.09 -1.31
C ASP A 32 18.03 9.77 -1.84
N GLY A 33 18.72 9.15 -2.81
CA GLY A 33 18.25 7.94 -3.47
C GLY A 33 18.05 6.75 -2.53
N THR A 34 18.87 6.62 -1.49
CA THR A 34 18.76 5.53 -0.51
C THR A 34 17.50 5.67 0.33
N LYS A 35 17.18 6.88 0.80
CA LYS A 35 15.94 7.16 1.53
C LYS A 35 14.72 6.92 0.64
N LYS A 36 14.77 7.34 -0.64
CA LYS A 36 13.70 7.04 -1.60
C LYS A 36 13.51 5.53 -1.78
N LEU A 37 14.57 4.76 -1.92
CA LEU A 37 14.48 3.31 -2.05
C LEU A 37 13.84 2.67 -0.81
N LEU A 38 14.29 3.05 0.39
CA LEU A 38 13.75 2.52 1.64
C LEU A 38 12.25 2.82 1.77
N TRP A 39 11.84 4.05 1.49
CA TRP A 39 10.43 4.45 1.50
C TRP A 39 9.61 3.70 0.46
N ALA A 40 10.14 3.51 -0.76
CA ALA A 40 9.45 2.76 -1.80
C ALA A 40 9.13 1.31 -1.35
N VAL A 41 10.09 0.66 -0.69
CA VAL A 41 9.91 -0.70 -0.13
C VAL A 41 8.89 -0.70 1.01
N ILE A 42 8.95 0.26 1.94
CA ILE A 42 7.98 0.36 3.05
C ILE A 42 6.55 0.55 2.50
N CYS A 43 6.37 1.43 1.51
CA CYS A 43 5.08 1.64 0.85
C CYS A 43 4.54 0.35 0.22
N LEU A 44 5.40 -0.48 -0.39
CA LEU A 44 4.99 -1.76 -0.96
C LEU A 44 4.38 -2.68 0.09
N PHE A 45 5.08 -2.88 1.22
CA PHE A 45 4.58 -3.72 2.30
C PHE A 45 3.28 -3.19 2.89
N TRP A 46 3.16 -1.87 3.04
CA TRP A 46 1.93 -1.25 3.50
C TRP A 46 0.75 -1.48 2.55
N GLY A 47 0.93 -1.34 1.22
CA GLY A 47 -0.18 -1.54 0.29
C GLY A 47 -0.55 -3.00 0.04
N VAL A 48 0.40 -3.92 0.20
CA VAL A 48 0.14 -5.37 0.05
C VAL A 48 -0.41 -5.98 1.35
N GLY A 49 -0.11 -5.39 2.51
CA GLY A 49 -0.56 -5.88 3.83
C GLY A 49 -2.06 -6.23 3.91
N PRO A 50 -2.97 -5.31 3.52
CA PRO A 50 -4.42 -5.57 3.48
C PRO A 50 -4.81 -6.76 2.60
N ILE A 51 -4.16 -6.91 1.44
CA ILE A 51 -4.40 -8.03 0.53
C ILE A 51 -4.01 -9.35 1.21
N LEU A 52 -2.84 -9.39 1.85
CA LEU A 52 -2.37 -10.56 2.58
C LEU A 52 -3.29 -10.89 3.76
N TYR A 53 -3.84 -9.88 4.44
CA TYR A 53 -4.74 -10.08 5.56
C TYR A 53 -6.05 -10.75 5.12
N VAL A 54 -6.62 -10.30 4.00
CA VAL A 54 -7.85 -10.88 3.43
C VAL A 54 -7.60 -12.27 2.86
N LEU A 55 -6.47 -12.49 2.17
CA LEU A 55 -6.21 -13.74 1.44
C LEU A 55 -5.54 -14.84 2.27
N LEU A 56 -4.71 -14.50 3.26
CA LEU A 56 -3.87 -15.47 3.98
C LEU A 56 -4.25 -15.64 5.45
N ALA A 57 -4.95 -14.67 6.05
CA ALA A 57 -5.29 -14.71 7.47
C ALA A 57 -6.77 -14.97 7.74
N ASP A 58 -7.58 -15.23 6.70
CA ASP A 58 -9.05 -15.28 6.76
C ASP A 58 -9.65 -14.08 7.53
N GLY A 59 -8.91 -12.97 7.53
CA GLY A 59 -9.14 -11.82 8.38
C GLY A 59 -9.96 -10.76 7.66
N GLY A 60 -10.94 -10.17 8.36
CA GLY A 60 -11.52 -8.91 7.93
C GLY A 60 -10.53 -7.76 8.15
N LEU A 61 -10.62 -6.70 7.36
CA LEU A 61 -9.99 -5.45 7.78
C LEU A 61 -10.68 -4.99 9.08
N TRP A 62 -9.93 -4.24 9.89
CA TRP A 62 -10.35 -3.78 11.22
C TRP A 62 -11.80 -3.27 11.25
#